data_AF-A0A252D394-F1
#
_entry.id   AF-A0A252D394-F1
#
_cell.length_a   1.000
_cell.length_b   1.000
_cell.length_c   1.000
_cell.angle_alpha   90.00
_cell.angle_beta   90.00
_cell.angle_gamma   90.00
#
_symmetry.space_group_name_H-M   'P 1'
#
loop_
_entity.id
_entity.type
_entity.pdbx_description
1 polymer ?
#
loop_
_entity_poly.entity_id
_entity_poly.type
_entity_poly.pdbx_seq_one_letter_code
_entity_poly.pdbx_strand_id
1 'polypeptide(L)'
;MNYETARKILIDQVLSPEDNPDSLLMRMKQGKPPVPGQITSMLLALKVVFESLKEASTLDRDLAFALFELSIKTQQLFAAGRKAGVDWPPLLKEDLLRISLAAESIFSGTWQAPPSGGLGGL
;
A
#
# COMPACT_ATOMS: atom_id res chain seq x y z
N MET A 1 -8.29 14.84 -4.73
CA MET A 1 -8.10 14.33 -3.35
C MET A 1 -7.11 15.24 -2.66
N ASN A 2 -7.39 15.71 -1.45
CA ASN A 2 -6.44 16.52 -0.66
C ASN A 2 -5.57 15.65 0.25
N TYR A 3 -4.55 16.23 0.88
CA TYR A 3 -3.64 15.52 1.78
C TYR A 3 -4.37 14.82 2.92
N GLU A 4 -5.30 15.49 3.60
CA GLU A 4 -6.02 14.91 4.75
C GLU A 4 -6.80 13.65 4.36
N THR A 5 -7.49 13.69 3.22
CA THR A 5 -8.22 12.55 2.67
C THR A 5 -7.26 11.43 2.28
N ALA A 6 -6.15 11.76 1.62
CA ALA A 6 -5.15 10.78 1.22
C ALA A 6 -4.51 10.09 2.43
N ARG A 7 -4.10 10.88 3.44
CA ARG A 7 -3.57 10.38 4.71
C ARG A 7 -4.57 9.45 5.40
N LYS A 8 -5.83 9.87 5.50
CA LYS A 8 -6.88 9.06 6.12
C LYS A 8 -7.09 7.73 5.38
N ILE A 9 -7.14 7.75 4.05
CA ILE A 9 -7.27 6.53 3.24
C ILE A 9 -6.20 5.50 3.60
N LEU A 10 -4.93 5.93 3.73
CA LEU A 10 -3.81 5.04 4.04
C LEU A 10 -3.85 4.52 5.47
N ILE A 11 -4.11 5.38 6.44
CA ILE A 11 -4.24 5.02 7.86
C ILE A 11 -5.37 4.01 8.06
N ASP A 12 -6.53 4.25 7.44
CA ASP A 12 -7.70 3.38 7.55
C ASP A 12 -7.47 1.98 6.93
N GLN A 13 -6.40 1.77 6.15
CA GLN A 13 -6.02 0.43 5.67
C GLN A 13 -5.30 -0.42 6.72
N VAL A 14 -4.82 0.20 7.80
CA VAL A 14 -3.88 -0.41 8.75
C VAL A 14 -4.35 -0.31 10.20
N LEU A 15 -4.66 0.90 10.66
CA LEU A 15 -4.79 1.24 12.09
C LEU A 15 -6.20 1.03 12.64
N SER A 16 -7.21 0.86 11.79
CA SER A 16 -8.60 0.64 12.20
C SER A 16 -9.15 -0.72 11.73
N PRO A 17 -8.49 -1.86 12.04
CA PRO A 17 -8.87 -3.16 11.50
C PRO A 17 -10.24 -3.66 11.99
N GLU A 18 -10.60 -3.37 13.23
CA GLU A 18 -11.89 -3.76 13.82
C GLU A 18 -13.07 -2.97 13.21
N ASP A 19 -12.83 -1.70 12.89
CA ASP A 19 -13.85 -0.80 12.32
C ASP A 19 -13.90 -0.83 10.78
N ASN A 20 -12.90 -1.44 10.14
CA ASN A 20 -12.77 -1.52 8.69
C ASN A 20 -12.43 -2.95 8.25
N PRO A 21 -13.42 -3.88 8.23
CA PRO A 21 -13.21 -5.25 7.76
C PRO A 21 -12.81 -5.32 6.28
N ASP A 22 -13.08 -4.25 5.52
CA ASP A 22 -12.72 -4.12 4.11
C ASP A 22 -11.36 -3.46 3.86
N SER A 23 -10.63 -3.10 4.93
CA SER A 23 -9.24 -2.65 4.81
C SER A 23 -8.37 -3.68 4.11
N LEU A 24 -7.36 -3.22 3.37
CA LEU A 24 -6.47 -4.09 2.60
C LEU A 24 -5.86 -5.17 3.50
N LEU A 25 -5.32 -4.79 4.66
CA LEU A 25 -4.69 -5.74 5.56
C LEU A 25 -5.68 -6.77 6.12
N MET A 26 -6.91 -6.38 6.47
CA MET A 26 -7.89 -7.33 6.99
C MET A 26 -8.32 -8.33 5.93
N ARG A 27 -8.63 -7.87 4.72
CA ARG A 27 -9.01 -8.75 3.62
C ARG A 27 -7.89 -9.73 3.29
N MET A 28 -6.65 -9.26 3.20
CA MET A 28 -5.50 -10.13 2.95
C MET A 28 -5.27 -11.15 4.07
N LYS A 29 -5.42 -10.76 5.35
CA LYS A 29 -5.36 -11.70 6.49
C LYS A 29 -6.44 -12.78 6.41
N GLN A 30 -7.62 -12.44 5.91
CA GLN A 30 -8.73 -13.37 5.70
C GLN A 30 -8.60 -14.20 4.41
N GLY A 31 -7.50 -14.06 3.65
CA GLY A 31 -7.33 -14.74 2.36
C GLY A 31 -8.30 -14.24 1.28
N LYS A 32 -8.86 -13.04 1.43
CA LYS A 32 -9.77 -12.42 0.46
C LYS A 32 -9.02 -11.39 -0.38
N PRO A 33 -9.32 -11.29 -1.70
CA PRO A 33 -8.73 -10.26 -2.54
C PRO A 33 -9.10 -8.85 -2.05
N PRO A 34 -8.29 -7.82 -2.35
CA PRO A 34 -8.66 -6.42 -2.12
C PRO A 34 -10.01 -6.06 -2.77
N VAL A 35 -10.69 -5.05 -2.24
CA VAL A 35 -11.93 -4.53 -2.84
C VAL A 35 -11.59 -3.92 -4.22
N PRO A 36 -12.43 -4.11 -5.26
CA PRO A 36 -12.22 -3.47 -6.55
C PRO A 36 -11.97 -1.96 -6.43
N GLY A 37 -10.91 -1.46 -7.06
CA GLY A 37 -10.52 -0.05 -7.01
C GLY A 37 -9.73 0.37 -5.76
N GLN A 38 -9.68 -0.43 -4.69
CA GLN A 38 -8.99 -0.10 -3.44
C GLN A 38 -7.51 0.20 -3.66
N ILE A 39 -6.82 -0.67 -4.41
CA ILE A 39 -5.40 -0.50 -4.75
C ILE A 39 -5.18 0.81 -5.53
N THR A 40 -6.02 1.10 -6.53
CA THR A 40 -5.93 2.34 -7.30
C THR A 40 -6.10 3.57 -6.42
N SER A 41 -7.09 3.56 -5.52
CA SER A 41 -7.32 4.64 -4.55
C SER A 41 -6.13 4.83 -3.61
N MET A 42 -5.51 3.74 -3.16
CA MET A 42 -4.30 3.80 -2.33
C MET A 42 -3.09 4.35 -3.08
N LEU A 43 -2.85 3.91 -4.32
CA LEU A 43 -1.75 4.44 -5.13
C LEU A 43 -1.93 5.94 -5.43
N LEU A 44 -3.16 6.37 -5.68
CA LEU A 44 -3.48 7.80 -5.82
C LEU A 44 -3.22 8.57 -4.50
N ALA A 45 -3.63 8.01 -3.36
CA ALA A 45 -3.38 8.60 -2.06
C ALA A 45 -1.88 8.72 -1.75
N LEU A 46 -1.09 7.67 -2.02
CA LEU A 46 0.36 7.70 -1.86
C LEU A 46 1.01 8.78 -2.70
N LYS A 47 0.56 8.97 -3.95
CA LYS A 47 1.05 10.05 -4.81
C LYS A 47 0.70 11.43 -4.26
N VAL A 48 -0.53 11.64 -3.78
CA VAL A 48 -0.93 12.90 -3.15
C VAL A 48 -0.11 13.17 -1.88
N VAL A 49 0.12 12.17 -1.05
CA VAL A 49 0.94 12.29 0.16
C VAL A 49 2.38 12.64 -0.18
N PHE A 50 2.98 11.96 -1.16
CA PHE A 50 4.32 12.29 -1.65
C PHE A 50 4.43 13.76 -2.09
N GLU A 51 3.54 14.20 -2.96
CA GLU A 51 3.52 15.58 -3.46
C GLU A 51 3.32 16.61 -2.34
N SER A 52 2.48 16.29 -1.36
CA SER A 52 2.16 17.20 -0.24
C SER A 52 3.30 17.31 0.80
N LEU A 53 4.19 16.32 0.86
CA LEU A 53 5.25 16.25 1.87
C LEU A 53 6.64 16.62 1.33
N LYS A 54 6.76 17.09 0.07
CA LYS A 54 8.05 17.44 -0.55
C LYS A 54 8.90 18.43 0.25
N GLU A 55 8.25 19.37 0.94
CA GLU A 55 8.92 20.39 1.76
C GLU A 55 8.81 20.11 3.26
N ALA A 56 8.17 18.99 3.64
CA ALA A 56 7.98 18.65 5.04
C ALA A 56 9.25 17.99 5.61
N SER A 57 9.69 18.48 6.77
CA SER A 57 10.80 17.88 7.54
C SER A 57 10.35 16.85 8.57
N THR A 58 9.03 16.67 8.71
CA THR A 58 8.42 15.74 9.67
C THR A 58 7.35 14.91 9.01
N LEU A 59 7.20 13.69 9.50
CA LEU A 59 6.13 12.79 9.10
C LEU A 59 5.32 12.41 10.33
N ASP A 60 4.01 12.54 10.22
CA ASP A 60 3.08 12.10 11.25
C ASP A 60 3.29 10.60 11.58
N ARG A 61 3.24 10.26 12.87
CA ARG A 61 3.58 8.92 13.36
C ARG A 61 2.61 7.86 12.82
N ASP A 62 1.32 8.15 12.79
CA ASP A 62 0.30 7.20 12.32
C ASP A 62 0.47 6.93 10.82
N LEU A 63 0.72 7.98 10.04
CA LEU A 63 1.03 7.85 8.62
C LEU A 63 2.34 7.08 8.40
N ALA A 64 3.40 7.37 9.16
CA ALA A 64 4.66 6.63 9.08
C ALA A 64 4.47 5.13 9.35
N PHE A 65 3.70 4.80 10.39
CA PHE A 65 3.38 3.42 10.73
C PHE A 65 2.52 2.73 9.65
N ALA A 66 1.51 3.43 9.12
CA ALA A 66 0.69 2.91 8.04
C ALA A 66 1.53 2.62 6.77
N LEU A 67 2.42 3.52 6.38
CA LEU A 67 3.34 3.32 5.25
C LEU A 67 4.25 2.10 5.47
N PHE A 68 4.80 1.96 6.68
CA PHE A 68 5.62 0.79 7.02
C PHE A 68 4.84 -0.53 6.90
N GLU A 69 3.65 -0.61 7.50
CA GLU A 69 2.82 -1.82 7.45
C GLU A 69 2.37 -2.12 6.01
N LEU A 70 2.00 -1.10 5.22
CA LEU A 70 1.62 -1.27 3.82
C LEU A 70 2.77 -1.78 2.96
N SER A 71 4.01 -1.36 3.20
CA SER A 71 5.18 -1.86 2.46
C SER A 71 5.57 -3.28 2.83
N ILE A 72 5.48 -3.64 4.12
CA ILE A 72 6.04 -4.91 4.62
C ILE A 72 4.97 -5.99 4.78
N LYS A 73 3.86 -5.68 5.47
CA LYS A 73 2.86 -6.71 5.81
C LYS A 73 2.10 -7.20 4.61
N THR A 74 1.79 -6.33 3.65
CA THR A 74 1.08 -6.75 2.44
C THR A 74 1.88 -7.80 1.67
N GLN A 75 3.21 -7.63 1.57
CA GLN A 75 4.12 -8.61 0.94
C GLN A 75 4.12 -9.94 1.70
N GLN A 76 4.21 -9.89 3.03
CA GLN A 76 4.16 -11.07 3.89
C GLN A 76 2.84 -11.83 3.75
N LEU A 77 1.71 -11.12 3.76
CA LEU A 77 0.37 -11.69 3.62
C LEU A 77 0.14 -12.25 2.22
N PHE A 78 0.63 -11.59 1.18
CA PHE A 78 0.58 -12.13 -0.19
C PHE A 78 1.32 -13.46 -0.27
N ALA A 79 2.56 -13.53 0.22
CA ALA A 79 3.37 -14.74 0.22
C ALA A 79 2.75 -15.86 1.07
N ALA A 80 2.22 -15.53 2.25
CA ALA A 80 1.52 -16.48 3.12
C ALA A 80 0.26 -17.03 2.46
N GLY A 81 -0.57 -16.16 1.86
CA GLY A 81 -1.77 -16.56 1.13
C GLY A 81 -1.45 -17.45 -0.07
N ARG A 82 -0.40 -17.14 -0.84
CA ARG A 82 0.06 -18.01 -1.93
C ARG A 82 0.43 -19.41 -1.44
N LYS A 83 1.17 -19.49 -0.32
CA LYS A 83 1.53 -20.78 0.30
C LYS A 83 0.29 -21.54 0.80
N ALA A 84 -0.73 -20.82 1.25
CA ALA A 84 -2.00 -21.38 1.70
C ALA A 84 -3.00 -21.69 0.57
N GLY A 85 -2.62 -21.51 -0.70
CA GLY A 85 -3.48 -21.80 -1.85
C GLY A 85 -4.52 -20.73 -2.17
N VAL A 86 -4.38 -19.51 -1.64
CA VAL A 86 -5.24 -18.38 -1.99
C VAL A 86 -5.01 -17.98 -3.44
N ASP A 87 -6.10 -17.88 -4.20
CA ASP A 87 -6.08 -17.39 -5.58
C ASP A 87 -6.12 -15.86 -5.60
N TRP A 88 -4.94 -15.25 -5.53
CA TRP A 88 -4.82 -13.80 -5.61
C TRP A 88 -5.12 -13.29 -7.03
N PRO A 89 -5.73 -12.10 -7.16
CA PRO A 89 -5.94 -11.46 -8.46
C PRO A 89 -4.65 -11.36 -9.27
N PRO A 90 -4.73 -11.49 -10.61
CA PRO A 90 -3.59 -11.23 -11.46
C PRO A 90 -3.12 -9.79 -11.22
N LEU A 91 -1.80 -9.57 -11.24
CA LEU A 91 -1.15 -8.29 -10.99
C LEU A 91 -1.10 -7.81 -9.53
N LEU A 92 -1.71 -8.52 -8.57
CA LEU A 92 -1.69 -8.07 -7.17
C LEU A 92 -0.25 -7.95 -6.64
N LYS A 93 0.67 -8.85 -7.05
CA LYS A 93 2.08 -8.77 -6.64
C LYS A 93 2.72 -7.45 -7.09
N GLU A 94 2.54 -7.10 -8.35
CA GLU A 94 3.06 -5.87 -8.97
C GLU A 94 2.43 -4.63 -8.33
N ASP A 95 1.15 -4.68 -8.00
CA ASP A 95 0.45 -3.60 -7.31
C ASP A 95 0.97 -3.38 -5.89
N LEU A 96 1.19 -4.46 -5.12
CA LEU A 96 1.77 -4.36 -3.78
C LEU A 96 3.22 -3.85 -3.85
N LEU A 97 3.97 -4.21 -4.89
CA LEU A 97 5.30 -3.64 -5.14
C LEU A 97 5.22 -2.14 -5.41
N ARG A 98 4.27 -1.67 -6.24
CA ARG A 98 4.04 -0.24 -6.48
C ARG A 98 3.69 0.51 -5.20
N ILE A 99 2.90 -0.09 -4.31
CA ILE A 99 2.60 0.48 -2.98
C ILE A 99 3.88 0.64 -2.17
N SER A 100 4.72 -0.40 -2.11
CA SER A 100 5.99 -0.35 -1.37
C SER A 100 6.94 0.73 -1.92
N LEU A 101 7.08 0.84 -3.24
CA LEU A 101 7.92 1.84 -3.88
C LEU A 101 7.39 3.26 -3.67
N ALA A 102 6.07 3.46 -3.70
CA ALA A 102 5.46 4.75 -3.44
C ALA A 102 5.63 5.17 -1.96
N ALA A 103 5.58 4.22 -1.01
CA ALA A 103 5.92 4.48 0.38
C ALA A 103 7.40 4.85 0.55
N GLU A 104 8.32 4.12 -0.09
CA GLU A 104 9.75 4.47 -0.14
C GLU A 104 9.99 5.87 -0.71
N SER A 105 9.19 6.26 -1.71
CA SER A 105 9.26 7.60 -2.31
C SER A 105 8.95 8.70 -1.30
N ILE A 106 7.97 8.47 -0.41
CA ILE A 106 7.59 9.42 0.64
C ILE A 106 8.75 9.60 1.63
N PHE A 107 9.41 8.51 2.04
CA PHE A 107 10.51 8.58 2.98
C PHE A 107 11.80 9.16 2.38
N SER A 108 12.08 8.89 1.11
CA SER A 108 13.31 9.32 0.42
C SER A 108 13.20 10.69 -0.25
N GLY A 109 11.99 11.21 -0.43
CA GLY A 109 11.73 12.44 -1.18
C GLY A 109 11.94 12.32 -2.70
N THR A 110 12.24 11.12 -3.21
CA THR A 110 12.45 10.86 -4.64
C THR A 110 11.42 9.84 -5.12
N TRP A 111 10.70 10.15 -6.21
CA TRP A 111 9.70 9.23 -6.73
C TRP A 111 10.34 7.97 -7.33
N GLN A 112 10.05 6.83 -6.72
CA GLN A 112 10.47 5.50 -7.17
C GLN A 112 9.39 4.91 -8.08
N ALA A 113 9.82 4.30 -9.19
CA ALA A 113 8.94 3.57 -10.10
C ALA A 113 9.47 2.16 -10.30
N PRO A 114 8.60 1.15 -10.52
CA PRO A 114 9.06 -0.16 -10.93
C PRO A 114 9.94 -0.04 -12.17
N PRO A 115 11.04 -0.80 -12.28
CA PRO A 115 11.84 -0.81 -13.49
C PRO A 115 10.96 -1.12 -14.70
N SER A 116 11.17 -0.39 -15.80
CA SER A 116 10.35 -0.46 -17.02
C SER A 116 10.44 -1.81 -17.76
N GLY A 117 11.22 -2.77 -17.26
CA GLY A 117 11.32 -4.14 -17.77
C GLY A 117 10.48 -5.08 -16.89
N GLY A 118 9.48 -5.72 -17.48
CA GLY A 118 8.59 -6.64 -16.78
C GLY A 118 9.36 -7.70 -16.01
N LEU A 119 8.83 -8.11 -14.85
CA LEU A 119 9.22 -9.32 -14.12
C LEU A 119 8.80 -10.59 -14.88
N GLY A 120 9.12 -10.66 -16.18
CA GLY A 120 9.09 -11.86 -17.00
C GLY A 120 10.45 -12.50 -16.92
N GLY A 121 10.72 -13.23 -15.84
CA GLY A 121 11.99 -13.92 -15.66
C GLY A 121 12.29 -14.13 -14.20
N LEU A 122 11.68 -15.18 -13.64
CA LEU A 122 12.26 -16.20 -12.74
C LEU A 122 11.12 -17.11 -12.27
#